data_AF-A0A0R0D944-F1
#
_entry.id   AF-A0A0R0D944-F1
#
_cell.length_a   1.000
_cell.length_b   1.000
_cell.length_c   1.000
_cell.angle_alpha   90.00
_cell.angle_beta   90.00
_cell.angle_gamma   90.00
#
_symmetry.space_group_name_H-M   'P 1'
#
loop_
_entity.id
_entity.type
_entity.pdbx_description
1 polymer ?
#
loop_
_entity_poly.entity_id
_entity_poly.type
_entity_poly.pdbx_seq_one_letter_code
_entity_poly.pdbx_strand_id
1 'polypeptide(L)'
;MCLLCVAVLAACVPSSRRQVSLPRGLATAQLFACTEEVLTHLRAGNQAWQPVSLRDDGAGVLESGDYPQRNRIGLRIRLQHRSGSDRAQLLLRGAGPYFIDLGVDAAADELAAAIAGCVR
;
A
#
# COMPACT_ATOMS: atom_id res chain seq x y z
N MET A 1 -9.72 -14.20 9.70
CA MET A 1 -9.72 -15.68 9.70
C MET A 1 -9.26 -16.17 8.34
N CYS A 2 -8.04 -16.69 8.24
CA CYS A 2 -7.53 -17.30 7.01
C CYS A 2 -7.91 -18.79 7.05
N LEU A 3 -9.05 -19.15 6.46
CA LEU A 3 -9.43 -20.56 6.29
C LEU A 3 -8.88 -21.07 4.97
N LEU A 4 -8.02 -22.10 5.09
CA LEU A 4 -7.55 -23.03 4.07
C LEU A 4 -6.70 -22.45 2.92
N CYS A 5 -5.40 -22.70 2.99
CA CYS A 5 -4.61 -22.97 1.78
C CYS A 5 -3.68 -24.14 2.06
N VAL A 6 -4.15 -25.34 1.71
CA VAL A 6 -3.33 -26.55 1.63
C VAL A 6 -2.55 -26.48 0.32
N ALA A 7 -1.27 -26.86 0.41
CA ALA A 7 -0.28 -27.04 -0.65
C ALA A 7 0.62 -25.83 -0.99
N VAL A 8 1.90 -26.06 -0.67
CA VAL A 8 3.12 -25.35 -1.07
C VAL A 8 3.49 -24.11 -0.25
N LEU A 9 4.44 -24.35 0.66
CA LEU A 9 5.32 -23.41 1.35
C LEU A 9 5.66 -22.15 0.54
N ALA A 10 4.81 -21.14 0.64
CA ALA A 10 5.24 -19.76 0.60
C ALA A 10 4.72 -19.14 1.89
N ALA A 11 5.64 -18.75 2.78
CA ALA A 11 5.32 -18.11 4.05
C ALA A 11 4.13 -17.15 3.88
N CYS A 12 3.08 -17.33 4.69
CA CYS A 12 1.86 -16.55 4.62
C CYS A 12 2.21 -15.11 5.02
N VAL A 13 2.53 -14.25 4.04
CA VAL A 13 2.88 -12.84 4.29
C VAL A 13 1.59 -12.10 4.65
N PRO A 14 1.48 -11.51 5.84
CA PRO A 14 0.35 -10.66 6.22
C PRO A 14 0.08 -9.59 5.16
N SER A 15 -1.17 -9.51 4.71
CA SER A 15 -1.57 -8.59 3.66
C SER A 15 -2.97 -8.04 3.87
N SER A 16 -3.19 -6.80 3.44
CA SER A 16 -4.47 -6.12 3.52
C SER A 16 -4.80 -5.41 2.21
N ARG A 17 -6.10 -5.16 1.99
CA ARG A 17 -6.63 -4.42 0.83
C ARG A 17 -7.60 -3.37 1.33
N ARG A 18 -7.48 -2.14 0.80
CA ARG A 18 -8.40 -1.04 1.02
C ARG A 18 -8.76 -0.35 -0.29
N GLN A 19 -9.91 0.30 -0.31
CA GLN A 19 -10.28 1.22 -1.39
C GLN A 19 -10.18 2.64 -0.85
N VAL A 20 -9.57 3.53 -1.63
CA VAL A 20 -9.46 4.95 -1.33
C VAL A 20 -10.41 5.68 -2.27
N SER A 21 -11.33 6.46 -1.71
CA SER A 21 -12.22 7.31 -2.50
C SER A 21 -11.46 8.56 -2.95
N LEU A 22 -11.62 8.96 -4.21
CA LEU A 22 -10.90 10.07 -4.83
C LEU A 22 -11.90 11.13 -5.30
N PRO A 23 -11.49 12.42 -5.33
CA PRO A 23 -12.25 13.43 -6.04
C PRO A 23 -12.42 13.07 -7.52
N ARG A 24 -13.56 13.48 -8.10
CA ARG A 24 -13.80 13.27 -9.53
C ARG A 24 -12.75 14.01 -10.35
N GLY A 25 -12.17 13.32 -11.32
CA GLY A 25 -11.19 13.91 -12.23
C GLY A 25 -9.78 14.07 -11.64
N LEU A 26 -9.50 13.54 -10.44
CA LEU A 26 -8.15 13.52 -9.88
C LEU A 26 -7.20 12.79 -10.84
N ALA A 27 -6.09 13.45 -11.21
CA ALA A 27 -5.09 12.84 -12.07
C ALA A 27 -4.28 11.79 -11.32
N THR A 28 -3.91 10.68 -11.99
CA THR A 28 -3.05 9.63 -11.40
C THR A 28 -1.77 10.21 -10.82
N ALA A 29 -1.13 11.15 -11.53
CA ALA A 29 0.09 11.80 -11.08
C ALA A 29 -0.09 12.58 -9.76
N GLN A 30 -1.26 13.21 -9.55
CA GLN A 30 -1.58 13.93 -8.32
C GLN A 30 -1.80 12.95 -7.16
N LEU A 31 -2.54 11.87 -7.40
CA LEU A 31 -2.72 10.79 -6.42
C LEU A 31 -1.36 10.21 -5.98
N PHE A 32 -0.46 9.97 -6.93
CA PHE A 32 0.84 9.38 -6.64
C PHE A 32 1.75 10.34 -5.90
N ALA A 33 1.79 11.63 -6.28
CA ALA A 33 2.52 12.64 -5.53
C ALA A 33 2.05 12.71 -4.06
N CYS A 34 0.74 12.74 -3.83
CA CYS A 34 0.17 12.69 -2.49
C CYS A 34 0.56 11.43 -1.71
N THR A 35 0.53 10.28 -2.39
CA THR A 35 0.89 9.00 -1.74
C THR A 35 2.38 8.95 -1.38
N GLU A 36 3.26 9.47 -2.24
CA GLU A 36 4.70 9.57 -1.98
C GLU A 36 5.01 10.49 -0.79
N GLU A 37 4.30 11.63 -0.68
CA GLU A 37 4.42 12.54 0.45
C GLU A 37 3.97 11.88 1.76
N VAL A 38 2.79 11.25 1.75
CA VAL A 38 2.26 10.50 2.90
C VAL A 38 3.23 9.40 3.33
N LEU A 39 3.74 8.61 2.39
CA LEU A 39 4.73 7.57 2.70
C LEU A 39 6.01 8.17 3.28
N THR A 40 6.48 9.30 2.76
CA THR A 40 7.67 10.00 3.28
C THR A 40 7.46 10.42 4.73
N HIS A 41 6.29 10.96 5.06
CA HIS A 41 5.93 11.33 6.42
C HIS A 41 5.85 10.12 7.36
N LEU A 42 5.14 9.06 6.96
CA LEU A 42 5.02 7.82 7.74
C LEU A 42 6.39 7.16 7.99
N ARG A 43 7.30 7.23 7.01
CA ARG A 43 8.66 6.70 7.12
C ARG A 43 9.53 7.46 8.12
N ALA A 44 9.32 8.77 8.26
CA ALA A 44 10.05 9.57 9.24
C ALA A 44 9.74 9.14 10.68
N GLY A 45 8.50 8.71 10.95
CA GLY A 45 8.07 8.19 12.26
C GLY A 45 8.27 6.68 12.44
N ASN A 46 8.27 5.91 11.35
CA ASN A 46 8.36 4.45 11.40
C ASN A 46 9.13 3.89 10.19
N GLN A 47 10.37 3.45 10.42
CA GLN A 47 11.25 2.90 9.39
C GLN A 47 10.79 1.56 8.80
N ALA A 48 9.75 0.93 9.34
CA ALA A 48 9.15 -0.25 8.71
C ALA A 48 8.60 0.06 7.32
N TRP A 49 8.09 1.28 7.10
CA TRP A 49 7.59 1.71 5.79
C TRP A 49 8.73 1.77 4.77
N GLN A 50 8.54 1.04 3.67
CA GLN A 50 9.54 0.99 2.61
C GLN A 50 9.43 2.19 1.66
N PRO A 51 10.56 2.67 1.09
CA PRO A 51 10.52 3.73 0.08
C PRO A 51 9.79 3.26 -1.18
N VAL A 52 9.30 4.22 -1.95
CA VAL A 52 8.76 3.97 -3.30
C VAL A 52 9.85 3.33 -4.16
N SER A 53 9.50 2.24 -4.81
CA SER A 53 10.40 1.45 -5.68
C SER A 53 9.96 1.47 -7.14
N LEU A 54 8.68 1.76 -7.41
CA LEU A 54 8.14 1.85 -8.75
C LEU A 54 7.06 2.93 -8.79
N ARG A 55 7.11 3.78 -9.80
CA ARG A 55 6.04 4.70 -10.17
C ARG A 55 5.82 4.62 -11.67
N ASP A 56 4.60 4.27 -12.07
CA ASP A 56 4.15 4.21 -13.46
C ASP A 56 2.76 4.85 -13.57
N ASP A 57 2.75 6.14 -13.88
CA ASP A 57 1.53 6.95 -14.03
C ASP A 57 0.67 6.45 -15.21
N GLY A 58 1.29 5.87 -16.24
CA GLY A 58 0.62 5.37 -17.44
C GLY A 58 -0.10 4.05 -17.20
N ALA A 59 0.53 3.13 -16.47
CA ALA A 59 -0.10 1.89 -16.02
C ALA A 59 -1.01 2.10 -14.79
N GLY A 60 -0.93 3.27 -14.15
CA GLY A 60 -1.68 3.56 -12.94
C GLY A 60 -1.23 2.73 -11.75
N VAL A 61 0.08 2.52 -11.61
CA VAL A 61 0.68 1.71 -10.53
C VAL A 61 1.77 2.49 -9.79
N LEU A 62 1.69 2.49 -8.45
CA LEU A 62 2.75 2.95 -7.55
C LEU A 62 3.05 1.82 -6.56
N GLU A 63 4.32 1.45 -6.38
CA GLU A 63 4.74 0.41 -5.42
C GLU A 63 5.87 0.88 -4.51
N SER A 64 5.94 0.29 -3.33
CA SER A 64 7.06 0.48 -2.39
C SER A 64 7.76 -0.83 -2.03
N GLY A 65 9.06 -0.73 -1.73
CA GLY A 65 9.91 -1.81 -1.21
C GLY A 65 9.89 -3.12 -2.02
N ASP A 66 9.81 -3.01 -3.35
CA ASP A 66 9.72 -4.15 -4.26
C ASP A 66 8.55 -5.07 -3.89
N TYR A 67 7.34 -4.52 -3.87
CA TYR A 67 6.10 -5.17 -3.45
C TYR A 67 5.92 -6.64 -3.89
N PRO A 68 6.30 -7.06 -5.13
CA PRO A 68 6.15 -8.45 -5.57
C PRO A 68 6.99 -9.45 -4.76
N GLN A 69 8.11 -9.02 -4.18
CA GLN A 69 8.99 -9.92 -3.41
C GLN A 69 8.30 -10.42 -2.15
N ARG A 70 8.50 -11.69 -1.79
CA ARG A 70 7.86 -12.28 -0.59
C ARG A 70 8.72 -12.13 0.67
N ASN A 71 10.05 -12.10 0.51
CA ASN A 71 11.04 -12.08 1.60
C ASN A 71 11.65 -10.70 1.83
N ARG A 72 10.84 -9.64 1.95
CA ARG A 72 11.34 -8.31 2.35
C ARG A 72 10.66 -7.90 3.65
N ILE A 73 11.47 -7.49 4.61
CA ILE A 73 11.00 -7.00 5.91
C ILE A 73 10.38 -5.60 5.71
N GLY A 74 9.38 -5.28 6.52
CA GLY A 74 8.71 -3.98 6.54
C GLY A 74 7.35 -3.95 5.84
N LEU A 75 6.76 -2.75 5.81
CA LEU A 75 5.47 -2.42 5.20
C LEU A 75 5.69 -1.95 3.77
N ARG A 76 5.03 -2.63 2.84
CA ARG A 76 5.14 -2.42 1.40
C ARG A 76 3.76 -2.26 0.81
N ILE A 77 3.63 -1.37 -0.15
CA ILE A 77 2.35 -1.05 -0.75
C ILE A 77 2.37 -1.26 -2.26
N ARG A 78 1.18 -1.48 -2.80
CA ARG A 78 0.86 -1.26 -4.19
C ARG A 78 -0.43 -0.48 -4.28
N LEU A 79 -0.37 0.72 -4.83
CA LEU A 79 -1.52 1.53 -5.15
C LEU A 79 -1.82 1.37 -6.64
N GLN A 80 -3.08 1.12 -6.97
CA GLN A 80 -3.55 1.00 -8.34
C GLN A 80 -4.68 2.00 -8.58
N HIS A 81 -4.56 2.78 -9.65
CA HIS A 81 -5.59 3.73 -10.06
C HIS A 81 -5.84 3.63 -11.55
N ARG A 82 -7.09 3.36 -11.92
CA ARG A 82 -7.52 3.45 -13.31
C ARG A 82 -7.82 4.92 -13.61
N SER A 83 -7.17 5.48 -14.64
CA SER A 83 -7.44 6.86 -15.08
C SER A 83 -8.93 7.11 -15.26
N GLY A 84 -9.42 8.24 -14.72
CA GLY A 84 -10.83 8.61 -14.70
C GLY A 84 -11.69 7.92 -13.64
N SER A 85 -11.14 6.98 -12.85
CA SER A 85 -11.86 6.38 -11.72
C SER A 85 -11.84 7.30 -10.49
N ASP A 86 -12.96 7.32 -9.77
CA ASP A 86 -13.14 7.94 -8.46
C ASP A 86 -12.64 7.06 -7.29
N ARG A 87 -11.94 5.97 -7.59
CA ARG A 87 -11.42 5.02 -6.60
C ARG A 87 -10.03 4.55 -6.96
N ALA A 88 -9.17 4.44 -5.95
CA ALA A 88 -7.91 3.70 -6.02
C ALA A 88 -7.96 2.45 -5.14
N GLN A 89 -7.25 1.40 -5.56
CA GLN A 89 -7.05 0.19 -4.78
C GLN A 89 -5.69 0.24 -4.10
N LEU A 90 -5.68 0.20 -2.77
CA LEU A 90 -4.49 0.09 -1.95
C LEU A 90 -4.32 -1.35 -1.50
N LEU A 91 -3.16 -1.93 -1.79
CA LEU A 91 -2.73 -3.23 -1.30
C LEU A 91 -1.54 -3.02 -0.38
N LEU A 92 -1.56 -3.64 0.80
CA LEU A 92 -0.46 -3.57 1.76
C LEU A 92 0.03 -4.98 2.09
N ARG A 93 1.35 -5.13 2.23
CA ARG A 93 2.01 -6.34 2.74
C ARG A 93 2.96 -5.95 3.85
N GLY A 94 2.94 -6.70 4.95
CA GLY A 94 3.89 -6.57 6.05
C GLY A 94 4.65 -7.88 6.24
N ALA A 95 5.95 -7.82 6.49
CA ALA A 95 6.72 -8.99 6.90
C ALA A 95 7.78 -8.62 7.94
N GLY A 96 8.01 -9.52 8.90
CA GLY A 96 8.91 -9.31 10.04
C GLY A 96 8.33 -9.88 11.34
N PRO A 97 9.13 -9.92 12.42
CA PRO A 97 8.78 -10.62 13.66
C PRO A 97 7.53 -10.07 14.36
N TYR A 98 7.18 -8.80 14.12
CA TYR A 98 6.07 -8.12 14.79
C TYR A 98 4.78 -8.03 13.94
N PHE A 99 4.79 -8.50 12.69
CA PHE A 99 3.65 -8.33 11.77
C PHE A 99 2.73 -9.56 11.70
N ILE A 100 3.03 -10.61 12.46
CA ILE A 100 2.23 -11.85 12.51
C ILE A 100 0.89 -11.62 13.23
N ASP A 101 0.79 -10.59 14.08
CA ASP A 101 -0.46 -10.18 14.72
C ASP A 101 -0.83 -8.73 14.36
N LEU A 102 -1.81 -8.59 13.46
CA LEU A 102 -2.79 -7.50 13.37
C LEU A 102 -2.36 -6.08 12.94
N GLY A 103 -1.07 -5.75 12.82
CA GLY A 103 -0.66 -4.38 12.44
C GLY A 103 -0.91 -3.98 10.98
N VAL A 104 -1.04 -4.94 10.07
CA VAL A 104 -1.15 -4.69 8.61
C VAL A 104 -2.49 -4.08 8.21
N ASP A 105 -3.58 -4.47 8.87
CA ASP A 105 -4.89 -3.86 8.63
C ASP A 105 -4.93 -2.43 9.14
N ALA A 106 -4.47 -2.19 10.38
CA ALA A 106 -4.39 -0.86 10.95
C ALA A 106 -3.50 0.09 10.11
N ALA A 107 -2.33 -0.38 9.66
CA ALA A 107 -1.45 0.37 8.78
C ALA A 107 -2.11 0.67 7.42
N ALA A 108 -2.92 -0.26 6.89
CA ALA A 108 -3.65 -0.04 5.64
C ALA A 108 -4.77 1.00 5.80
N ASP A 109 -5.46 0.99 6.94
CA ASP A 109 -6.50 1.98 7.28
C ASP A 109 -5.89 3.38 7.49
N GLU A 110 -4.81 3.47 8.26
CA GLU A 110 -4.04 4.71 8.47
C GLU A 110 -3.58 5.31 7.15
N LEU A 111 -2.96 4.48 6.29
CA LEU A 111 -2.48 4.93 4.99
C LEU A 111 -3.63 5.35 4.06
N ALA A 112 -4.72 4.59 4.01
CA ALA A 112 -5.89 4.95 3.20
C ALA A 112 -6.49 6.29 3.63
N ALA A 113 -6.61 6.52 4.94
CA ALA A 113 -7.10 7.78 5.50
C ALA A 113 -6.16 8.95 5.20
N ALA A 114 -4.84 8.74 5.34
CA ALA A 114 -3.84 9.77 5.06
C ALA A 114 -3.82 10.16 3.57
N ILE A 115 -3.90 9.18 2.65
CA ILE A 115 -4.01 9.46 1.21
C ILE A 115 -5.31 10.23 0.92
N ALA A 116 -6.44 9.77 1.46
CA ALA A 116 -7.73 10.43 1.27
C ALA A 116 -7.75 11.87 1.80
N GLY A 117 -7.00 12.15 2.88
CA GLY A 117 -6.81 13.49 3.42
C GLY A 117 -5.92 14.38 2.54
N CYS A 118 -4.88 13.81 1.93
CA CYS A 118 -3.96 14.55 1.06
C CYS A 118 -4.62 14.97 -0.27
N VAL A 119 -5.39 14.06 -0.89
CA VAL A 119 -6.01 14.32 -2.21
C VAL A 119 -7.28 15.15 -2.14
N ARG A 120 -7.66 15.65 -0.96
CA ARG A 120 -8.97 16.26 -0.71
C ARG A 120 -9.09 17.68 -1.26
#